data_AF-A0A972BWG1-F1
#
_entry.id   AF-A0A972BWG1-F1
#
_cell.length_a   1.000
_cell.length_b   1.000
_cell.length_c   1.000
_cell.angle_alpha   90.00
_cell.angle_beta   90.00
_cell.angle_gamma   90.00
#
_symmetry.space_group_name_H-M   'P 1'
#
loop_
_entity.id
_entity.type
_entity.pdbx_description
1 polymer ?
#
loop_
_entity_poly.entity_id
_entity_poly.type
_entity_poly.pdbx_seq_one_letter_code
_entity_poly.pdbx_strand_id
1 'polypeptide(L)' 'MPFNLMFKALADPTRRSILDLLRKGDLTAGEIAANFNISKPSISHHLSILKQADLVS' A
#
# COMPACT_ATOMS: atom_id res chain seq x y z
N MET A 1 -15.82 6.73 9.95
CA MET A 1 -14.79 5.77 9.51
C MET A 1 -14.87 4.54 10.39
N PRO A 2 -15.18 3.34 9.86
CA PRO A 2 -15.10 2.15 10.70
C PRO A 2 -13.62 1.93 10.98
N PHE A 3 -13.21 2.21 12.22
CA PHE A 3 -11.86 2.05 12.78
C PHE A 3 -11.15 0.77 12.29
N ASN A 4 -11.93 -0.28 12.01
CA ASN A 4 -11.52 -1.58 11.47
C ASN A 4 -10.73 -1.55 10.14
N LEU A 5 -11.06 -0.67 9.18
CA LEU A 5 -10.41 -0.71 7.85
C LEU A 5 -8.93 -0.33 7.91
N MET A 6 -8.57 0.64 8.75
CA MET A 6 -7.18 1.04 8.95
C MET A 6 -6.35 -0.11 9.54
N PHE A 7 -6.82 -0.75 10.62
CA PHE A 7 -6.08 -1.88 11.21
C PHE A 7 -5.99 -3.07 10.27
N LYS A 8 -7.06 -3.35 9.51
CA LYS A 8 -7.02 -4.38 8.47
C LYS A 8 -6.01 -4.05 7.37
N ALA A 9 -5.92 -2.79 6.96
CA ALA A 9 -4.92 -2.34 6.00
C ALA A 9 -3.49 -2.47 6.59
N LEU A 10 -3.26 -2.08 7.84
CA LEU A 10 -1.94 -2.16 8.47
C LEU A 10 -1.51 -3.56 8.90
N ALA A 11 -2.43 -4.52 9.00
CA ALA A 11 -2.11 -5.90 9.41
C ALA A 11 -1.14 -6.62 8.44
N ASP A 12 -1.13 -6.22 7.18
CA ASP A 12 -0.32 -6.87 6.14
C ASP A 12 1.07 -6.21 6.04
N PRO A 13 2.15 -7.01 6.05
CA PRO A 13 3.52 -6.49 6.01
C PRO A 13 3.84 -5.80 4.67
N THR A 14 3.31 -6.28 3.55
CA THR A 14 3.53 -5.65 2.23
C THR A 14 2.95 -4.25 2.20
N ARG A 15 1.74 -4.06 2.75
CA ARG A 15 1.11 -2.73 2.85
C ARG A 15 1.90 -1.77 3.74
N ARG A 16 2.46 -2.24 4.85
CA ARG A 16 3.36 -1.44 5.69
C ARG A 16 4.64 -1.06 4.94
N SER A 17 5.26 -2.00 4.22
CA SER A 17 6.43 -1.70 3.39
C SER A 17 6.14 -0.68 2.28
N ILE A 18 4.95 -0.72 1.67
CA ILE A 18 4.52 0.30 0.68
C ILE A 18 4.47 1.68 1.34
N LEU A 19 3.88 1.79 2.53
CA LEU A 19 3.82 3.05 3.28
C LEU A 19 5.24 3.53 3.65
N ASP A 20 6.12 2.63 4.06
CA ASP A 20 7.53 2.97 4.38
C ASP A 20 8.30 3.49 3.16
N LEU A 21 8.00 2.99 1.95
CA LEU A 21 8.55 3.54 0.71
C LEU A 21 8.02 4.95 0.44
N LEU A 22 6.70 5.15 0.56
CA LEU A 22 6.07 6.45 0.32
C LEU A 22 6.47 7.51 1.35
N ARG A 23 6.87 7.11 2.57
CA ARG A 23 7.47 8.02 3.56
C ARG A 23 8.78 8.67 3.08
N LYS A 24 9.48 8.07 2.11
CA LYS A 24 10.72 8.60 1.54
C LYS A 24 10.49 9.58 0.39
N GLY A 25 9.26 9.63 -0.13
CA GLY A 25 8.87 10.47 -1.27
C GLY A 25 7.77 9.82 -2.09
N ASP A 26 7.17 10.61 -2.96
CA ASP A 26 6.12 10.14 -3.87
C ASP A 26 6.69 9.12 -4.86
N LEU A 27 5.97 8.02 -5.05
CA LEU A 27 6.31 6.97 -6.00
C LEU A 27 5.08 6.56 -6.78
N THR A 28 5.26 6.30 -8.07
CA THR A 28 4.25 5.70 -8.92
C THR A 28 4.04 4.23 -8.54
N ALA A 29 2.86 3.68 -8.87
CA ALA A 29 2.58 2.26 -8.66
C ALA A 29 3.61 1.33 -9.34
N GLY A 30 4.18 1.76 -10.47
CA GLY A 30 5.23 1.02 -11.18
C GLY A 30 6.56 1.00 -10.41
N GLU A 31 6.97 2.14 -9.86
CA GLU A 31 8.18 2.26 -9.03
C GLU A 31 8.02 1.49 -7.72
N ILE A 32 6.84 1.56 -7.08
CA ILE A 32 6.53 0.75 -5.90
C ILE A 32 6.65 -0.73 -6.26
N ALA A 33 6.04 -1.18 -7.36
CA ALA A 33 6.09 -2.59 -7.76
C ALA A 33 7.51 -3.11 -8.02
N ALA A 34 8.42 -2.27 -8.50
CA ALA A 34 9.82 -2.64 -8.71
C ALA A 34 10.57 -2.99 -7.40
N ASN A 35 10.04 -2.59 -6.23
CA ASN A 35 10.62 -2.89 -4.92
C ASN A 35 10.14 -4.23 -4.32
N PHE A 36 9.26 -4.98 -5.00
CA PHE A 36 8.71 -6.23 -4.48
C PHE A 36 8.85 -7.37 -5.48
N ASN A 37 9.04 -8.58 -4.96
CA ASN A 37 9.04 -9.81 -5.77
C ASN A 37 7.63 -10.39 -5.94
N ILE A 38 6.65 -9.56 -6.27
CA ILE A 38 5.27 -9.95 -6.54
C ILE A 38 4.73 -9.28 -7.81
N SER A 39 3.58 -9.75 -8.29
CA SER A 39 2.99 -9.24 -9.53
C SER A 39 2.53 -7.77 -9.40
N LYS A 40 2.58 -7.00 -10.50
CA LYS A 40 2.02 -5.65 -10.55
C LYS A 40 0.53 -5.59 -10.15
N PRO A 41 -0.35 -6.53 -10.58
CA PRO A 41 -1.72 -6.59 -10.09
C PRO A 41 -1.84 -6.75 -8.58
N SER A 42 -0.96 -7.54 -7.94
CA SER A 42 -0.93 -7.67 -6.49
C SER A 42 -0.61 -6.35 -5.80
N ILE A 43 0.32 -5.57 -6.35
CA ILE A 43 0.64 -4.22 -5.84
C ILE A 43 -0.54 -3.27 -6.01
N SER A 44 -1.19 -3.26 -7.17
CA SER A 44 -2.41 -2.46 -7.39
C SER A 44 -3.52 -2.82 -6.41
N HIS A 45 -3.68 -4.11 -6.09
CA HIS A 45 -4.64 -4.55 -5.08
C HIS A 45 -4.31 -4.02 -3.69
N HIS A 46 -3.04 -4.08 -3.27
CA HIS A 46 -2.60 -3.52 -2.00
C HIS A 46 -2.80 -1.99 -1.93
N LEU A 47 -2.48 -1.27 -3.01
CA LEU A 47 -2.70 0.19 -3.10
C LEU A 47 -4.19 0.54 -3.02
N SER A 48 -5.07 -0.26 -3.64
CA SER A 48 -6.52 -0.08 -3.54
C SER A 48 -7.03 -0.22 -2.10
N ILE A 49 -6.55 -1.21 -1.35
CA ILE A 49 -6.90 -1.39 0.08
C ILE A 49 -6.39 -0.20 0.91
N LEU A 50 -5.16 0.26 0.67
CA LEU A 50 -4.61 1.43 1.36
C LEU A 50 -5.43 2.68 1.07
N LYS A 51 -5.87 2.88 -0.17
CA LYS A 51 -6.73 3.99 -0.58
C LYS A 51 -8.11 3.92 0.05
N GLN A 52 -8.72 2.74 0.11
CA GLN A 52 -10.00 2.52 0.81
C GLN A 52 -9.90 2.80 2.33
N ALA A 53 -8.70 2.71 2.89
CA ALA A 53 -8.42 3.02 4.28
C ALA A 53 -7.96 4.47 4.51
N ASP A 54 -8.01 5.34 3.49
CA ASP A 54 -7.53 6.73 3.50
C ASP A 54 -6.04 6.87 3.89
N LEU A 55 -5.21 5.87 3.58
CA LEU A 55 -3.77 5.89 3.88
C LEU A 55 -2.91 6.39 2.71
N VAL A 56 -3.46 6.41 1.48
CA VAL A 56 -2.81 6.91 0.24
C VAL A 56 -3.88 7.51 -0.68
N SER A 57 -3.48 8.38 -1.62
CA SER A 57 -4.37 9.09 -2.56
C SER A 57 -4.13 8.74 -4.02
#